data_AF-A0A553QZG0-F1
#
_entry.id   AF-A0A553QZG0-F1
#
_cell.length_a   1.000
_cell.length_b   1.000
_cell.length_c   1.000
_cell.angle_alpha   90.00
_cell.angle_beta   90.00
_cell.angle_gamma   90.00
#
_symmetry.space_group_name_H-M   'P 1'
#
loop_
_entity.id
_entity.type
_entity.pdbx_description
1 polymer ?
#
loop_
_entity_poly.entity_id
_entity_poly.type
_entity_poly.pdbx_seq_one_letter_code
_entity_poly.pdbx_strand_id
1 'polypeptide(L)'
;MTEVSEILMSVLSTIRVPRPGDRVHKDECAFSFSSPESEGGLYVCMNSFLGYGSKYVDRHHAKTGQKAYLHITRTRKTQKEEDLNSGSGDPPKKKPTRLAIGIEGGFDVEQEQYDEEFKVVLFPGRQEVTLDDLASIATRALPVSPFIPSCPLARGGKYSGGCVL
;
A
#
# COMPACT_ATOMS: atom_id res chain seq x y z
N MET A 1 -8.65 24.21 -4.12
CA MET A 1 -8.17 22.83 -4.43
C MET A 1 -6.76 22.84 -5.02
N THR A 2 -5.82 23.65 -4.53
CA THR A 2 -4.43 23.70 -5.04
C THR A 2 -3.39 23.15 -4.07
N GLU A 3 -3.75 22.97 -2.79
CA GLU A 3 -2.80 22.64 -1.72
C GLU A 3 -2.24 21.22 -1.80
N VAL A 4 -3.06 20.22 -2.17
CA VAL A 4 -2.64 18.80 -2.26
C VAL A 4 -1.46 18.67 -3.23
N SER A 5 -1.58 19.28 -4.42
CA SER A 5 -0.60 19.17 -5.50
C SER A 5 0.74 19.80 -5.14
N GLU A 6 0.73 20.94 -4.44
CA GLU A 6 1.93 21.66 -4.01
C GLU A 6 2.68 20.87 -2.92
N ILE A 7 1.93 20.35 -1.93
CA ILE A 7 2.50 19.49 -0.89
C ILE A 7 3.10 18.24 -1.53
N LEU A 8 2.36 17.58 -2.42
CA LEU A 8 2.82 16.37 -3.08
C LEU A 8 4.13 16.60 -3.84
N MET A 9 4.24 17.68 -4.62
CA MET A 9 5.47 18.01 -5.35
C MET A 9 6.69 18.15 -4.43
N SER A 10 6.54 18.76 -3.25
CA SER A 10 7.63 18.86 -2.29
C SER A 10 8.04 17.49 -1.72
N VAL A 11 7.08 16.58 -1.57
CA VAL A 11 7.24 15.30 -0.88
C VAL A 11 7.73 14.20 -1.82
N LEU A 12 7.49 14.29 -3.13
CA LEU A 12 8.00 13.34 -4.13
C LEU A 12 9.51 13.09 -4.00
N SER A 13 10.28 14.13 -3.66
CA SER A 13 11.73 14.02 -3.42
C SER A 13 12.12 13.15 -2.21
N THR A 14 11.21 13.01 -1.24
CA THR A 14 11.43 12.26 0.01
C THR A 14 10.92 10.82 -0.05
N ILE A 15 10.11 10.49 -1.06
CA ILE A 15 9.54 9.16 -1.22
C ILE A 15 10.62 8.23 -1.76
N ARG A 16 10.83 7.12 -1.06
CA ARG A 16 11.76 6.06 -1.46
C ARG A 16 10.98 4.83 -1.86
N VAL A 17 11.47 4.12 -2.88
CA VAL A 17 10.95 2.82 -3.28
C VAL A 17 11.72 1.74 -2.52
N PRO A 18 11.04 0.82 -1.79
CA PRO A 18 11.70 -0.28 -1.11
C PRO A 18 12.50 -1.15 -2.07
N ARG A 19 13.73 -1.50 -1.69
CA ARG A 19 14.60 -2.42 -2.44
C ARG A 19 14.63 -3.81 -1.78
N PRO A 20 15.04 -4.87 -2.52
CA PRO A 20 15.28 -6.17 -1.92
C PRO A 20 16.34 -6.04 -0.81
N GLY A 21 15.93 -6.20 0.45
CA GLY A 21 16.77 -6.02 1.64
C GLY A 21 16.29 -4.92 2.60
N ASP A 22 15.41 -4.03 2.16
CA ASP A 22 14.78 -3.04 3.04
C ASP A 22 13.72 -3.70 3.92
N ARG A 23 13.66 -3.28 5.19
CA ARG A 23 12.66 -3.76 6.15
C ARG A 23 11.45 -2.84 6.12
N VAL A 24 10.30 -3.38 5.71
CA VAL A 24 9.03 -2.66 5.66
C VAL A 24 8.13 -3.14 6.78
N HIS A 25 7.88 -2.28 7.77
CA HIS A 25 7.05 -2.58 8.93
C HIS A 25 5.59 -2.23 8.64
N LYS A 26 4.88 -3.15 7.97
CA LYS A 26 3.47 -3.00 7.57
C LYS A 26 2.46 -3.69 8.48
N ASP A 27 2.93 -4.49 9.43
CA ASP A 27 2.07 -5.33 10.26
C ASP A 27 1.74 -4.68 11.62
N GLU A 28 2.65 -3.85 12.15
CA GLU A 28 2.52 -3.22 13.47
C GLU A 28 3.07 -1.79 13.53
N CYS A 29 2.60 -1.02 14.51
CA CYS A 29 3.10 0.32 14.80
C CYS A 29 4.39 0.27 15.64
N ALA A 30 5.38 1.09 15.31
CA ALA A 30 6.65 1.16 16.03
C ALA A 30 6.54 1.62 17.50
N PHE A 31 5.42 2.24 17.89
CA PHE A 31 5.19 2.74 19.26
C PHE A 31 4.03 2.04 19.98
N SER A 32 3.21 1.24 19.29
CA SER A 32 2.02 0.59 19.86
C SER A 32 1.69 -0.70 19.13
N PHE A 33 0.89 -1.56 19.75
CA PHE A 33 0.38 -2.79 19.11
C PHE A 33 -0.77 -2.54 18.12
N SER A 34 -0.84 -1.34 17.53
CA SER A 34 -1.83 -1.01 16.53
C SER A 34 -1.49 -1.73 15.23
N SER A 35 -2.46 -2.46 14.70
CA SER A 35 -2.37 -3.23 13.46
C SER A 35 -3.21 -2.55 12.37
N PRO A 36 -3.07 -2.92 11.09
CA PRO A 36 -3.95 -2.40 10.03
C PRO A 36 -5.44 -2.73 10.26
N GLU A 37 -5.77 -3.73 11.10
CA GLU A 37 -7.14 -4.05 11.54
C GLU A 37 -7.67 -3.13 12.64
N SER A 38 -6.80 -2.34 13.28
CA SER A 38 -7.20 -1.45 14.37
C SER A 38 -7.96 -0.23 13.87
N GLU A 39 -8.79 0.36 14.74
CA GLU A 39 -9.48 1.62 14.47
C GLU A 39 -8.49 2.71 14.06
N GLY A 40 -8.63 3.22 12.83
CA GLY A 40 -7.75 4.23 12.24
C GLY A 40 -6.58 3.68 11.42
N GLY A 41 -6.45 2.36 11.28
CA GLY A 41 -5.47 1.70 10.40
C GLY A 41 -4.01 1.97 10.77
N LEU A 42 -3.12 1.64 9.84
CA LEU A 42 -1.68 1.80 9.98
C LEU A 42 -1.12 2.76 8.91
N TYR A 43 -0.32 3.73 9.32
CA TYR A 43 0.36 4.69 8.46
C TYR A 43 1.83 4.32 8.30
N VAL A 44 2.22 3.84 7.13
CA VAL A 44 3.60 3.50 6.80
C VAL A 44 4.29 4.70 6.16
N CYS A 45 5.41 5.12 6.75
CA CYS A 45 6.23 6.19 6.21
C CYS A 45 6.89 5.77 4.88
N MET A 46 6.70 6.54 3.80
CA MET A 46 7.27 6.22 2.48
C MET A 46 8.78 6.48 2.35
N ASN A 47 9.44 7.01 3.38
CA ASN A 47 10.88 7.25 3.39
C ASN A 47 11.65 6.22 4.24
N SER A 48 11.14 5.94 5.46
CA SER A 48 11.76 5.02 6.42
C SER A 48 11.11 3.63 6.50
N PHE A 49 9.95 3.44 5.86
CA PHE A 49 9.18 2.20 5.87
C PHE A 49 8.76 1.70 7.26
N LEU A 50 8.68 2.61 8.22
CA LEU A 50 8.17 2.37 9.57
C LEU A 50 6.66 2.60 9.61
N GLY A 51 5.94 1.68 10.27
CA GLY A 51 4.50 1.79 10.54
C GLY A 51 4.19 2.60 11.79
N TYR A 52 3.16 3.45 11.71
CA TYR A 52 2.67 4.26 12.82
C TYR A 52 1.14 4.19 12.90
N GLY A 53 0.60 4.01 14.09
CA GLY A 53 -0.85 4.13 14.30
C GLY A 53 -1.33 5.58 14.13
N SER A 54 -2.64 5.76 13.92
CA SER A 54 -3.28 7.07 13.72
C SER A 54 -2.97 8.11 14.82
N LYS A 55 -2.68 7.67 16.06
CA LYS A 55 -2.32 8.55 17.19
C LYS A 55 -0.86 9.01 17.18
N TYR A 56 0.03 8.26 16.55
CA TYR A 56 1.49 8.49 16.60
C TYR A 56 2.07 9.07 15.32
N VAL A 57 1.32 9.02 14.21
CA VAL A 57 1.73 9.57 12.92
C VAL A 57 2.01 11.08 13.00
N ASP A 58 1.17 11.85 13.71
CA ASP A 58 1.40 13.30 13.90
C ASP A 58 2.70 13.58 14.63
N ARG A 59 3.02 12.74 15.64
CA ARG A 59 4.28 12.84 16.39
C ARG A 59 5.48 12.57 15.50
N HIS A 60 5.40 11.59 14.61
CA HIS A 60 6.46 11.31 13.65
C HIS A 60 6.61 12.44 12.63
N HIS A 61 5.50 12.94 12.09
CA HIS A 61 5.49 14.09 11.18
C HIS A 61 6.16 15.32 11.84
N ALA A 62 5.81 15.65 13.08
CA ALA A 62 6.39 16.80 13.80
C ALA A 62 7.89 16.63 14.08
N LYS A 63 8.38 15.40 14.26
CA LYS A 63 9.80 15.13 14.56
C LYS A 63 10.69 15.08 13.31
N THR A 64 10.22 14.40 12.27
CA THR A 64 11.02 14.12 11.06
C THR A 64 10.71 15.09 9.93
N GLY A 65 9.56 15.78 9.97
CA GLY A 65 9.07 16.62 8.88
C GLY A 65 8.50 15.81 7.70
N GLN A 66 8.47 14.48 7.79
CA GLN A 66 7.95 13.62 6.73
C GLN A 66 6.44 13.81 6.59
N LYS A 67 5.98 14.01 5.36
CA LYS A 67 4.57 14.31 5.05
C LYS A 67 3.83 13.20 4.31
N ALA A 68 4.53 12.35 3.54
CA ALA A 68 3.90 11.23 2.82
C ALA A 68 3.89 9.94 3.63
N TYR A 69 2.70 9.36 3.75
CA TYR A 69 2.45 8.08 4.38
C TYR A 69 1.49 7.25 3.51
N LEU A 70 1.67 5.94 3.55
CA LEU A 70 0.73 4.96 3.02
C LEU A 70 -0.17 4.51 4.17
N HIS A 71 -1.46 4.81 4.07
CA HIS A 71 -2.47 4.33 5.00
C HIS A 71 -2.99 2.97 4.54
N ILE A 72 -2.90 1.99 5.44
CA ILE A 72 -3.31 0.60 5.23
C ILE A 72 -4.44 0.34 6.22
N THR A 73 -5.60 -0.05 5.70
CA THR A 73 -6.75 -0.44 6.50
C THR A 73 -7.16 -1.85 6.11
N ARG A 74 -7.28 -2.73 7.10
CA ARG A 74 -7.83 -4.08 6.94
C ARG A 74 -9.21 -4.14 7.55
N THR A 75 -10.20 -4.51 6.74
CA THR A 75 -11.56 -4.76 7.21
C THR A 75 -11.86 -6.24 7.08
N ARG A 76 -12.43 -6.81 8.15
CA ARG A 76 -12.96 -8.18 8.12
C ARG A 76 -14.23 -8.17 7.29
N LYS A 77 -14.29 -8.95 6.21
CA LYS A 77 -15.58 -9.25 5.57
C LYS A 77 -16.38 -10.11 6.53
N THR A 78 -17.26 -9.49 7.30
CA THR A 78 -18.40 -10.22 7.83
C THR A 78 -19.25 -10.58 6.64
N GLN A 79 -19.31 -11.87 6.27
CA GLN A 79 -20.38 -12.36 5.41
C GLN A 79 -21.70 -12.06 6.15
N LYS A 80 -22.35 -10.95 5.81
CA LYS A 80 -23.69 -10.65 6.28
C LYS A 80 -24.66 -11.02 5.16
N GLU A 81 -25.27 -12.17 5.35
CA GLU A 81 -26.69 -12.44 5.09
C GLU A 81 -27.15 -12.50 3.62
N GLU A 82 -26.90 -13.65 2.98
CA GLU A 82 -27.86 -14.24 2.03
C GLU A 82 -28.15 -15.69 2.44
N ASP A 83 -28.56 -15.94 3.68
CA ASP A 83 -29.18 -17.23 4.07
C ASP A 83 -30.05 -17.10 5.35
N LEU A 84 -30.65 -15.93 5.60
CA LEU A 84 -31.70 -15.75 6.61
C LEU A 84 -33.09 -16.11 6.08
N ASN A 85 -33.23 -17.25 5.40
CA ASN A 85 -34.55 -17.83 5.16
C ASN A 85 -34.53 -19.35 5.09
N SER A 86 -34.37 -20.01 6.25
CA SER A 86 -35.02 -21.30 6.53
C SER A 86 -34.97 -21.66 8.01
N GLY A 87 -36.10 -21.45 8.70
CA GLY A 87 -36.69 -22.44 9.61
C GLY A 87 -35.99 -22.83 10.92
N SER A 88 -36.48 -22.24 12.03
CA SER A 88 -36.88 -22.91 13.28
C SER A 88 -35.89 -23.78 14.09
N GLY A 89 -35.76 -23.46 15.39
CA GLY A 89 -35.69 -24.47 16.46
C GLY A 89 -34.49 -24.41 17.42
N ASP A 90 -34.77 -24.07 18.68
CA ASP A 90 -34.07 -24.25 19.98
C ASP A 90 -32.58 -24.67 20.12
N PRO A 91 -31.87 -24.18 21.17
CA PRO A 91 -30.46 -24.46 21.42
C PRO A 91 -30.24 -25.69 22.33
N PRO A 92 -29.16 -26.48 22.12
CA PRO A 92 -28.56 -27.22 23.21
C PRO A 92 -27.10 -26.82 23.45
N LYS A 93 -26.86 -26.27 24.63
CA LYS A 93 -25.56 -26.06 25.29
C LYS A 93 -24.71 -27.34 25.28
N LYS A 94 -23.73 -27.46 24.39
CA LYS A 94 -22.58 -28.37 24.59
C LYS A 94 -21.31 -27.70 24.08
N LYS A 95 -20.39 -27.42 25.01
CA LYS A 95 -19.04 -26.91 24.73
C LYS A 95 -18.27 -28.02 23.99
N PRO A 96 -17.93 -27.88 22.70
CA PRO A 96 -17.24 -28.96 22.00
C PRO A 96 -15.80 -29.05 22.51
N THR A 97 -15.48 -30.14 23.23
CA THR A 97 -14.17 -30.41 23.82
C THR A 97 -13.44 -31.53 23.05
N ARG A 98 -13.47 -31.45 21.71
CA ARG A 98 -12.73 -32.35 20.81
C ARG A 98 -12.50 -31.66 19.48
N LEU A 99 -11.27 -31.19 19.26
CA LEU A 99 -10.81 -30.76 17.94
C LEU A 99 -10.38 -32.02 17.18
N ALA A 100 -11.31 -32.64 16.46
CA ALA A 100 -10.99 -33.73 15.55
C ALA A 100 -10.54 -33.10 14.22
N ILE A 101 -9.24 -32.86 14.09
CA ILE A 101 -8.62 -32.45 12.83
C ILE A 101 -8.55 -33.70 11.93
N GLY A 102 -9.27 -33.69 10.81
CA GLY A 102 -9.18 -34.74 9.78
C GLY A 102 -10.32 -35.77 9.72
N ILE A 103 -11.52 -35.46 10.23
CA ILE A 103 -12.73 -36.25 9.96
C ILE A 103 -13.68 -35.49 9.02
N GLU A 104 -14.36 -36.23 8.15
CA GLU A 104 -15.42 -35.71 7.26
C GLU A 104 -16.61 -35.26 8.13
N GLY A 105 -16.64 -33.96 8.46
CA GLY A 105 -17.52 -33.36 9.48
C GLY A 105 -16.79 -32.46 10.50
N GLY A 106 -15.56 -32.02 10.21
CA GLY A 106 -14.84 -31.01 10.99
C GLY A 106 -15.44 -29.60 10.86
N PHE A 107 -15.17 -28.74 11.84
CA PHE A 107 -15.53 -27.32 11.81
C PHE A 107 -14.95 -26.71 10.52
N ASP A 108 -15.81 -26.27 9.60
CA ASP A 108 -15.37 -25.50 8.45
C ASP A 108 -14.94 -24.14 8.99
N VAL A 109 -13.62 -23.94 9.08
CA VAL A 109 -13.07 -22.63 9.41
C VAL A 109 -13.21 -21.84 8.14
N GLU A 110 -14.39 -21.24 7.93
CA GLU A 110 -14.61 -20.25 6.89
C GLU A 110 -13.40 -19.31 6.93
N GLN A 111 -12.61 -19.33 5.86
CA GLN A 111 -11.40 -18.53 5.79
C GLN A 111 -11.85 -17.08 5.88
N GLU A 112 -11.66 -16.45 7.03
CA GLU A 112 -11.98 -15.05 7.27
C GLU A 112 -11.33 -14.24 6.14
N GLN A 113 -12.14 -13.75 5.21
CA GLN A 113 -11.64 -13.00 4.07
C GLN A 113 -11.41 -11.56 4.52
N TYR A 114 -10.16 -11.13 4.50
CA TYR A 114 -9.77 -9.75 4.81
C TYR A 114 -9.68 -8.96 3.52
N ASP A 115 -10.31 -7.78 3.49
CA ASP A 115 -10.08 -6.80 2.45
C ASP A 115 -9.03 -5.80 2.93
N GLU A 116 -8.01 -5.57 2.10
CA GLU A 116 -6.96 -4.58 2.34
C GLU A 116 -7.18 -3.36 1.44
N GLU A 117 -7.35 -2.19 2.04
CA GLU A 117 -7.44 -0.92 1.33
C GLU A 117 -6.16 -0.11 1.56
N PHE A 118 -5.61 0.44 0.46
CA PHE A 118 -4.39 1.24 0.45
C PHE A 118 -4.68 2.65 -0.03
N LYS A 119 -4.36 3.64 0.79
CA LYS A 119 -4.53 5.07 0.46
C LYS A 119 -3.26 5.83 0.71
N VAL A 120 -2.93 6.79 -0.16
CA VAL A 120 -1.80 7.69 0.08
C VAL A 120 -2.31 8.91 0.82
N VAL A 121 -1.69 9.23 1.96
CA VAL A 121 -2.12 10.33 2.83
C VAL A 121 -0.99 11.33 3.02
N LEU A 122 -1.31 12.61 2.88
CA LEU A 122 -0.37 13.73 3.03
C LEU A 122 -0.66 14.55 4.29
N PHE A 123 0.38 14.80 5.09
CA PHE A 123 0.35 15.62 6.30
C PHE A 123 0.83 17.06 6.00
N PRO A 124 0.37 18.08 6.73
CA PRO A 124 -0.32 18.04 8.04
C PRO A 124 -1.85 17.85 8.00
N GLY A 125 -2.50 17.98 6.83
CA GLY A 125 -3.97 17.97 6.72
C GLY A 125 -4.62 16.59 6.63
N ARG A 126 -3.85 15.49 6.69
CA ARG A 126 -4.32 14.12 6.42
C ARG A 126 -5.13 14.02 5.12
N GLN A 127 -4.65 14.70 4.07
CA GLN A 127 -5.33 14.74 2.78
C GLN A 127 -5.06 13.43 2.04
N GLU A 128 -6.12 12.72 1.69
CA GLU A 128 -6.05 11.51 0.87
C GLU A 128 -5.80 11.91 -0.59
N VAL A 129 -4.85 11.24 -1.23
CA VAL A 129 -4.52 11.44 -2.64
C VAL A 129 -5.30 10.43 -3.44
N THR A 130 -6.14 10.91 -4.35
CA THR A 130 -6.87 10.08 -5.31
C THR A 130 -6.04 9.87 -6.57
N LEU A 131 -6.43 8.88 -7.39
CA LEU A 131 -5.78 8.63 -8.69
C LEU A 131 -5.88 9.85 -9.62
N ASP A 132 -6.95 10.63 -9.51
CA ASP A 132 -7.16 11.84 -10.30
C ASP A 132 -6.13 12.94 -9.96
N ASP A 133 -5.78 13.06 -8.67
CA ASP A 133 -4.75 13.99 -8.20
C ASP A 133 -3.38 13.62 -8.79
N LEU A 134 -3.05 12.32 -8.84
CA LEU A 134 -1.81 11.83 -9.45
C LEU A 134 -1.80 12.05 -10.97
N ALA A 135 -2.91 11.79 -11.65
CA ALA A 135 -3.04 11.98 -13.09
C ALA A 135 -2.85 13.45 -13.51
N SER A 136 -3.40 14.38 -12.73
CA SER A 136 -3.26 15.82 -12.97
C SER A 136 -1.80 16.29 -12.96
N ILE A 137 -0.94 15.64 -12.15
CA ILE A 137 0.49 15.97 -12.02
C ILE A 137 1.30 15.28 -13.12
N ALA A 138 1.00 14.01 -13.43
CA ALA A 138 1.65 13.30 -14.53
C ALA A 138 1.47 14.03 -15.87
N THR A 139 0.28 14.62 -16.08
CA THR A 139 -0.02 15.40 -17.29
C THR A 139 0.77 16.72 -17.35
N ARG A 140 1.14 17.30 -16.20
CA ARG A 140 2.01 18.49 -16.11
C ARG A 140 3.50 18.17 -16.24
N ALA A 141 3.91 16.93 -15.94
CA ALA A 141 5.30 16.48 -15.95
C ALA A 141 5.76 15.88 -17.29
N LEU A 142 4.86 15.73 -18.28
CA LEU A 142 5.25 15.42 -19.65
C LEU A 142 5.55 16.72 -20.41
N PRO A 143 6.82 17.11 -20.60
CA PRO A 143 7.14 17.88 -21.78
C PRO A 143 6.76 16.99 -22.97
N VAL A 144 5.88 17.49 -23.81
CA VAL A 144 5.73 17.02 -25.19
C VAL A 144 7.15 16.93 -25.74
N SER A 145 7.69 15.72 -25.93
CA SER A 145 8.91 15.56 -26.72
C SER A 145 8.47 15.61 -28.18
N PRO A 146 8.71 16.71 -28.92
CA PRO A 146 8.56 16.65 -30.35
C PRO A 146 9.70 15.78 -30.89
N PHE A 147 9.37 14.91 -31.85
CA PHE A 147 10.27 14.53 -32.94
C PHE A 147 11.71 14.16 -32.54
N ILE A 148 11.99 12.87 -32.42
CA ILE A 148 13.29 12.36 -32.86
C ILE A 148 13.13 12.08 -34.36
N PRO A 149 13.63 12.94 -35.27
CA PRO A 149 13.75 12.53 -36.66
C PRO A 149 14.82 11.43 -36.72
N SER A 150 14.47 10.38 -37.43
CA SER A 150 15.30 9.27 -37.89
C SER A 150 16.78 9.66 -38.10
N CYS A 151 17.68 9.03 -37.35
CA CYS A 151 19.09 8.92 -37.74
C CYS A 151 19.22 7.89 -38.88
N PRO A 152 19.70 8.24 -40.07
CA PRO A 152 20.14 7.28 -41.06
C PRO A 152 21.62 6.98 -40.79
N LEU A 153 21.93 5.88 -40.09
CA LEU A 153 23.33 5.50 -39.95
C LEU A 153 23.85 4.95 -41.28
N ALA A 154 24.96 5.57 -41.68
CA ALA A 154 25.60 5.47 -42.95
C ALA A 154 26.18 4.08 -43.25
N ARG A 155 26.28 3.85 -44.56
CA ARG A 155 27.06 2.82 -45.22
C ARG A 155 28.52 2.85 -44.79
N GLY A 156 29.13 1.67 -44.69
CA GLY A 156 30.47 1.40 -45.20
C GLY A 156 31.65 1.65 -44.24
N GLY A 157 32.39 0.58 -43.94
CA GLY A 157 33.71 0.69 -43.31
C GLY A 157 34.21 -0.62 -42.70
N LYS A 158 34.58 -1.59 -43.55
CA LYS A 158 35.41 -2.74 -43.13
C LYS A 158 36.79 -2.19 -42.77
N TYR A 159 37.17 -2.24 -41.50
CA TYR A 159 38.57 -2.16 -41.09
C TYR A 159 38.88 -3.38 -40.23
N SER A 160 39.48 -4.38 -40.88
CA SER A 160 40.11 -5.53 -40.23
C SER A 160 41.37 -5.06 -39.53
N GLY A 161 41.33 -4.96 -38.21
CA GLY A 161 42.52 -4.85 -37.37
C GLY A 161 43.26 -6.18 -37.35
N GLY A 162 44.27 -6.31 -38.21
CA GLY A 162 45.30 -7.34 -38.10
C GLY A 162 46.36 -6.89 -37.11
N CYS A 163 46.46 -7.61 -36.00
CA CYS A 163 47.54 -7.53 -35.03
C CYS A 163 48.60 -8.57 -35.43
N VAL A 164 49.73 -8.16 -36.04
CA VAL A 164 51.01 -8.92 -36.05
C VAL A 164 52.16 -7.93 -36.29
N LEU A 165 53.08 -7.90 -35.30
CA LEU A 165 54.50 -7.48 -35.26
C LEU A 165 54.96 -6.24 -36.06
#